data_AF-A0A4Y2AU03-F1
#
_entry.id   AF-A0A4Y2AU03-F1
#
_cell.length_a   1.000
_cell.length_b   1.000
_cell.length_c   1.000
_cell.angle_alpha   90.00
_cell.angle_beta   90.00
_cell.angle_gamma   90.00
#
_symmetry.space_group_name_H-M   'P 1'
#
loop_
_entity.id
_entity.type
_entity.pdbx_description
1 polymer ?
#
loop_
_entity_poly.entity_id
_entity_poly.type
_entity_poly.pdbx_seq_one_letter_code
_entity_poly.pdbx_strand_id
1 'polypeptide(L)'
;MTSTLFLKSIPKKLVIRNFEKPTLPENYIAEASEKLKNAIIAIQASEYVHTSQEELYNAVENLCSHQMAKILYINLQSLIETHIQKNLKPLLKYPF
;
A
#
# COMPACT_ATOMS: atom_id res chain seq x y z
N MET A 1 40.41 -41.20 3.51
CA MET A 1 40.18 -39.75 3.72
C MET A 1 40.26 -39.04 2.37
N THR A 2 39.20 -39.04 1.56
CA THR A 2 39.13 -38.13 0.40
C THR A 2 37.85 -37.33 0.52
N SER A 3 38.10 -36.08 0.89
CA SER A 3 37.16 -35.05 1.23
C SER A 3 36.26 -34.68 0.05
N THR A 4 35.02 -34.37 0.41
CA THR A 4 33.91 -33.88 -0.40
C THR A 4 34.29 -32.77 -1.39
N LEU A 5 34.08 -33.00 -2.68
CA LEU A 5 33.92 -31.93 -3.67
C LEU A 5 32.42 -31.66 -3.87
N PHE A 6 31.84 -30.88 -2.95
CA PHE A 6 30.59 -30.19 -3.25
C PHE A 6 30.89 -29.14 -4.33
N LEU A 7 30.44 -29.39 -5.56
CA LEU A 7 30.44 -28.40 -6.63
C LEU A 7 29.56 -27.22 -6.20
N LYS A 8 30.18 -26.19 -5.62
CA LYS A 8 29.53 -24.92 -5.30
C LYS A 8 29.18 -24.24 -6.62
N SER A 9 27.94 -24.41 -7.07
CA SER A 9 27.38 -23.71 -8.23
C SER A 9 27.42 -22.21 -7.97
N ILE A 10 28.35 -21.51 -8.64
CA ILE A 10 28.42 -20.05 -8.61
C ILE A 10 27.23 -19.54 -9.45
N PRO A 11 26.29 -18.78 -8.87
CA PRO A 11 25.16 -18.26 -9.62
C PRO A 11 25.68 -17.33 -10.72
N LYS A 12 25.42 -17.69 -11.99
CA LYS A 12 25.77 -16.86 -13.15
C LYS A 12 24.80 -15.69 -13.20
N LYS A 13 25.28 -14.48 -12.88
CA LYS A 13 24.49 -13.25 -12.95
C LYS A 13 24.06 -12.98 -14.39
N LEU A 14 22.76 -13.02 -14.66
CA LEU A 14 22.19 -12.63 -15.94
C LEU A 14 22.16 -11.09 -16.03
N VAL A 15 22.58 -10.55 -17.17
CA VAL A 15 22.57 -9.11 -17.44
C VAL A 15 21.66 -8.87 -18.64
N ILE A 16 20.59 -8.10 -18.43
CA ILE A 16 19.73 -7.63 -19.50
C ILE A 16 20.41 -6.41 -20.12
N ARG A 17 20.85 -6.53 -21.39
CA ARG A 17 21.42 -5.39 -22.12
C ARG A 17 20.31 -4.39 -22.44
N ASN A 18 20.59 -3.09 -22.29
CA ASN A 18 19.64 -2.00 -22.56
C ASN A 18 18.38 -2.00 -21.67
N PHE A 19 18.45 -2.49 -20.43
CA PHE A 19 17.33 -2.40 -19.50
C PHE A 19 17.20 -1.00 -18.90
N GLU A 20 16.18 -0.26 -19.31
CA GLU A 20 15.71 0.92 -18.61
C GLU A 20 14.57 0.52 -17.67
N LYS A 21 14.70 0.85 -16.38
CA LYS A 21 13.67 0.53 -15.40
C LYS A 21 12.45 1.41 -15.70
N PRO A 22 11.27 0.85 -16.02
CA PRO A 22 10.08 1.66 -16.20
C PRO A 22 9.79 2.40 -14.88
N THR A 23 9.78 3.72 -14.94
CA THR A 23 9.34 4.56 -13.82
C THR A 23 7.83 4.65 -13.86
N LEU A 24 7.17 4.56 -12.71
CA LEU A 24 5.74 4.81 -12.67
C LEU A 24 5.48 6.28 -13.01
N PRO A 25 4.34 6.59 -13.65
CA PRO A 25 3.90 7.96 -13.84
C PRO A 25 3.88 8.69 -12.49
N GLU A 26 4.32 9.94 -12.45
CA GLU A 26 4.32 10.74 -11.20
C GLU A 26 2.93 10.79 -10.54
N ASN A 27 1.88 10.79 -11.35
CA ASN A 27 0.49 10.86 -10.89
C ASN A 27 -0.02 9.54 -10.29
N TYR A 28 0.63 8.40 -10.58
CA TYR A 28 0.14 7.09 -10.15
C TYR A 28 0.03 6.98 -8.63
N ILE A 29 1.02 7.52 -7.90
CA ILE A 29 1.06 7.43 -6.44
C ILE A 29 -0.11 8.22 -5.84
N ALA A 30 -0.40 9.40 -6.38
CA ALA A 30 -1.49 10.24 -5.94
C ALA A 30 -2.84 9.55 -6.21
N GLU A 31 -3.06 9.06 -7.43
CA GLU A 31 -4.29 8.38 -7.82
C GLU A 31 -4.53 7.09 -7.02
N ALA A 32 -3.49 6.26 -6.83
CA ALA A 32 -3.59 5.03 -6.03
C ALA A 32 -3.93 5.33 -4.57
N SER A 33 -3.30 6.35 -3.99
CA SER A 33 -3.58 6.79 -2.61
C SER A 33 -5.00 7.34 -2.46
N GLU A 34 -5.47 8.09 -3.46
CA GLU A 34 -6.83 8.64 -3.48
C GLU A 34 -7.88 7.53 -3.58
N LYS A 35 -7.68 6.54 -4.45
CA LYS A 35 -8.57 5.37 -4.54
C LYS A 35 -8.70 4.63 -3.21
N LEU A 36 -7.58 4.39 -2.53
CA LEU A 36 -7.59 3.74 -1.20
C LEU A 36 -8.33 4.59 -0.16
N LYS A 37 -8.06 5.89 -0.14
CA LYS A 37 -8.75 6.83 0.75
C LYS A 37 -10.26 6.82 0.52
N ASN A 38 -10.71 6.89 -0.74
CA ASN A 38 -12.11 6.90 -1.09
C ASN A 38 -12.81 5.60 -0.70
N ALA A 39 -12.16 4.45 -0.92
CA ALA A 39 -12.68 3.16 -0.48
C ALA A 39 -12.87 3.11 1.04
N ILE A 40 -11.91 3.60 1.81
CA ILE A 40 -12.00 3.61 3.29
C ILE A 40 -13.11 4.54 3.78
N ILE A 41 -13.23 5.73 3.19
CA ILE A 41 -14.29 6.69 3.55
C ILE A 41 -15.66 6.09 3.23
N ALA A 42 -15.84 5.44 2.07
CA ALA A 42 -17.08 4.78 1.71
C ALA A 42 -17.41 3.64 2.70
N ILE A 43 -16.44 2.80 3.06
CA ILE A 43 -16.62 1.75 4.09
C ILE A 43 -17.04 2.35 5.43
N GLN A 44 -16.35 3.40 5.87
CA GLN A 44 -16.64 4.13 7.11
C GLN A 44 -18.04 4.76 7.11
N ALA A 45 -18.52 5.23 5.96
CA ALA A 45 -19.86 5.78 5.77
C ALA A 45 -20.93 4.70 5.52
N SER A 46 -20.54 3.41 5.44
CA SER A 46 -21.41 2.32 5.00
C SER A 46 -22.01 2.54 3.61
N GLU A 47 -21.26 3.20 2.73
CA GLU A 47 -21.60 3.51 1.34
C GLU A 47 -20.95 2.52 0.36
N TYR A 48 -21.43 2.52 -0.88
CA TYR A 48 -20.92 1.67 -1.94
C TYR A 48 -19.50 2.08 -2.37
N VAL A 49 -18.61 1.09 -2.51
CA VAL A 49 -17.23 1.30 -2.99
C VAL A 49 -17.18 1.05 -4.49
N HIS A 50 -16.85 2.07 -5.27
CA HIS A 50 -16.78 1.96 -6.74
C HIS A 50 -15.58 1.15 -7.26
N THR A 51 -14.51 1.03 -6.48
CA THR A 51 -13.29 0.29 -6.85
C THR A 51 -13.38 -1.16 -6.44
N SER A 52 -12.91 -2.06 -7.30
CA SER A 52 -12.88 -3.50 -7.00
C SER A 52 -11.84 -3.82 -5.91
N GLN A 53 -12.02 -4.94 -5.21
CA GLN A 53 -11.05 -5.39 -4.22
C GLN A 53 -9.69 -5.69 -4.86
N GLU A 54 -9.67 -6.30 -6.05
CA GLU A 54 -8.45 -6.59 -6.79
C GLU A 54 -7.66 -5.32 -7.14
N GLU A 55 -8.35 -4.27 -7.58
CA GLU A 55 -7.70 -2.97 -7.83
C GLU A 55 -7.09 -2.37 -6.57
N LEU A 56 -7.76 -2.50 -5.43
CA LEU A 56 -7.25 -2.01 -4.15
C LEU A 56 -6.02 -2.82 -3.70
N TYR A 57 -6.02 -4.13 -3.88
CA TYR A 57 -4.86 -4.97 -3.59
C TYR A 57 -3.65 -4.58 -4.45
N ASN A 58 -3.86 -4.45 -5.76
CA ASN A 58 -2.81 -4.05 -6.70
C ASN A 58 -2.27 -2.65 -6.37
N ALA A 59 -3.14 -1.70 -6.00
CA ALA A 59 -2.71 -0.36 -5.60
C ALA A 59 -1.82 -0.39 -4.36
N VAL A 60 -2.17 -1.18 -3.34
CA VAL A 60 -1.36 -1.35 -2.12
C VAL A 60 -0.03 -2.03 -2.44
N GLU A 61 -0.04 -3.09 -3.25
CA GLU A 61 1.18 -3.81 -3.65
C GLU A 61 2.16 -2.88 -4.38
N ASN A 62 1.66 -2.08 -5.31
CA ASN A 62 2.48 -1.12 -6.04
C ASN A 62 3.02 -0.01 -5.12
N LEU A 63 2.20 0.56 -4.23
CA LEU A 63 2.69 1.56 -3.28
C LEU A 63 3.77 0.99 -2.34
N CYS A 64 3.61 -0.24 -1.87
CA CYS A 64 4.59 -0.91 -1.01
C CYS A 64 5.90 -1.22 -1.76
N SER A 65 5.80 -1.71 -3.00
CA SER A 65 6.96 -2.02 -3.86
C SER A 65 7.81 -0.78 -4.17
N HIS A 66 7.21 0.41 -4.14
CA HIS A 66 7.87 1.69 -4.36
C HIS A 66 8.33 2.40 -3.06
N GLN A 67 8.51 1.64 -1.96
CA GLN A 67 8.99 2.14 -0.66
C GLN A 67 8.05 3.16 0.01
N MET A 68 6.79 3.27 -0.43
CA MET A 68 5.80 4.19 0.14
C MET A 68 5.00 3.57 1.30
N ALA A 69 5.34 2.36 1.73
CA ALA A 69 4.63 1.62 2.78
C ALA A 69 4.48 2.42 4.10
N LYS A 70 5.55 3.14 4.52
CA LYS A 70 5.51 3.97 5.74
C LYS A 70 4.49 5.10 5.62
N ILE A 71 4.48 5.79 4.49
CA ILE A 71 3.57 6.91 4.23
C ILE A 71 2.13 6.39 4.14
N LEU A 72 1.93 5.27 3.46
CA LEU A 72 0.64 4.60 3.37
C LEU A 72 0.07 4.30 4.76
N TYR A 73 0.86 3.69 5.64
CA TYR A 73 0.43 3.37 7.00
C TYR A 73 0.00 4.62 7.80
N ILE A 74 0.82 5.67 7.79
CA ILE A 74 0.53 6.93 8.50
C ILE A 74 -0.77 7.55 7.97
N ASN A 75 -0.95 7.57 6.65
CA ASN A 75 -2.15 8.13 6.03
C ASN A 75 -3.40 7.34 6.42
N LEU A 76 -3.33 6.00 6.42
CA LEU A 76 -4.43 5.13 6.83
C LEU A 76 -4.79 5.34 8.31
N GLN A 77 -3.78 5.38 9.18
CA GLN A 77 -3.98 5.63 10.60
C GLN A 77 -4.68 6.97 10.84
N SER A 78 -4.20 8.04 10.20
CA SER A 78 -4.79 9.38 10.32
C SER A 78 -6.27 9.43 9.87
N LEU A 79 -6.62 8.73 8.79
CA LEU A 79 -8.00 8.64 8.30
C LEU A 79 -8.91 7.96 9.33
N ILE A 80 -8.44 6.85 9.93
CA ILE A 80 -9.20 6.10 10.93
C ILE A 80 -9.36 6.93 12.21
N GLU A 81 -8.28 7.54 12.72
CA GLU A 81 -8.32 8.40 13.89
C GLU A 81 -9.31 9.57 13.71
N THR A 82 -9.28 10.21 12.54
CA THR A 82 -10.20 11.31 12.21
C THR A 82 -11.65 10.85 12.23
N HIS A 83 -11.94 9.67 11.68
CA HIS A 83 -13.27 9.08 11.67
C HIS A 83 -13.76 8.79 13.10
N ILE A 84 -12.92 8.15 13.93
CA ILE A 84 -13.26 7.84 15.32
C ILE A 84 -13.52 9.14 16.11
N GLN A 85 -12.64 10.13 16.00
CA GLN A 85 -12.84 11.42 16.68
C GLN A 85 -14.13 12.11 16.25
N LYS A 86 -14.50 12.04 14.96
CA LYS A 86 -15.76 12.60 14.46
C LYS A 86 -16.97 11.90 15.08
N ASN A 87 -16.91 10.58 15.25
CA ASN A 87 -17.98 9.79 15.88
C ASN A 87 -18.04 9.99 17.40
N LEU A 88 -16.91 10.24 18.07
CA LEU A 88 -16.86 10.47 19.52
C LEU A 88 -17.34 11.88 19.92
N LYS A 89 -17.07 12.91 19.12
CA LYS A 89 -17.49 14.31 19.40
C LYS A 89 -18.96 14.47 19.82
N PRO A 90 -19.95 13.89 19.12
CA PRO A 90 -21.35 14.00 19.54
C PRO A 90 -21.64 13.26 20.85
N LEU A 91 -20.93 12.15 21.13
CA LEU A 91 -21.11 11.38 22.37
C LEU A 91 -20.58 12.11 23.60
N LEU A 92 -19.47 12.85 23.46
CA LEU A 92 -18.87 13.61 24.56
C LEU A 92 -19.58 14.94 24.86
N LYS A 93 -20.52 15.36 23.99
CA LYS A 93 -21.22 16.65 24.11
C LYS A 93 -22.38 16.63 25.11
N TYR A 94 -22.85 15.44 25.50
CA TYR A 94 -23.90 15.26 26.48
C TYR A 94 -23.29 14.63 27.75
N PRO A 95 -23.05 15.40 28.82
CA PRO A 95 -22.84 14.79 30.12
C PRO A 95 -24.15 14.11 30.54
N PHE A 96 -24.05 12.91 31.12
CA PHE A 96 -25.17 12.22 31.74
C PHE A 96 -25.92 13.12 32.74
#